data_AF-A0A5C6M172-F1
#
_entry.id   AF-A0A5C6M172-F1
#
_cell.length_a   1.000
_cell.length_b   1.000
_cell.length_c   1.000
_cell.angle_alpha   90.00
_cell.angle_beta   90.00
_cell.angle_gamma   90.00
#
_symmetry.space_group_name_H-M   'P 1'
#
loop_
_entity.id
_entity.type
_entity.pdbx_description
1 polymer ?
#
loop_
_entity_poly.entity_id
_entity_poly.type
_entity_poly.pdbx_seq_one_letter_code
_entity_poly.pdbx_strand_id
1 'polypeptide(L)' 'MTGAILGAVKARLGGVVFMAWGAAAERVLGEIPERHLVIRSPHPSPLSARRGFFGSRPFTRANAFLVAGGGAPIDWTRVE' A
#
# COMPACT_ATOMS: atom_id res chain seq x y z
N MET A 1 3.54 -4.23 19.18
CA MET A 1 3.02 -2.85 19.02
C MET A 1 2.43 -2.62 17.63
N THR A 2 3.17 -2.86 16.54
CA THR A 2 2.73 -2.60 15.15
C THR A 2 1.50 -3.42 14.71
N GLY A 3 1.38 -4.67 15.15
CA GLY A 3 0.25 -5.54 14.80
C GLY A 3 -1.11 -5.02 15.30
N ALA A 4 -1.15 -4.39 16.49
CA ALA A 4 -2.39 -3.84 17.05
C ALA A 4 -2.89 -2.63 16.24
N ILE A 5 -1.98 -1.75 15.81
CA ILE A 5 -2.29 -0.61 14.95
C ILE A 5 -2.82 -1.12 13.60
N LEU A 6 -2.11 -2.07 12.99
CA LEU A 6 -2.53 -2.63 11.72
C LEU A 6 -3.92 -3.29 11.82
N GLY A 7 -4.18 -4.06 12.88
CA GLY A 7 -5.49 -4.65 13.14
C GLY A 7 -6.59 -3.59 13.29
N ALA A 8 -6.34 -2.50 14.01
CA ALA A 8 -7.28 -1.41 14.16
C ALA A 8 -7.60 -0.72 12.83
N VAL A 9 -6.59 -0.47 11.99
CA VAL A 9 -6.76 0.13 10.65
C VAL A 9 -7.62 -0.77 9.77
N LYS A 10 -7.32 -2.08 9.70
CA LYS A 10 -8.12 -3.04 8.93
C LYS A 10 -9.57 -3.09 9.40
N ALA A 11 -9.80 -3.05 10.71
CA ALA A 11 -11.13 -3.25 11.28
C ALA A 11 -12.01 -2.00 11.20
N ARG A 12 -11.44 -0.81 11.41
CA ARG A 12 -12.22 0.42 11.67
C ARG A 12 -12.30 1.37 10.49
N LEU A 13 -11.33 1.32 9.57
CA LEU A 13 -11.31 2.22 8.41
C LEU A 13 -11.90 1.53 7.18
N GLY A 14 -12.31 2.33 6.20
CA GLY A 14 -12.73 1.88 4.86
C GLY A 14 -11.88 2.57 3.80
N GLY A 15 -11.68 1.92 2.64
CA GLY A 15 -10.97 2.55 1.52
C GLY A 15 -9.48 2.80 1.75
N VAL A 16 -8.85 2.09 2.69
CA VAL A 16 -7.40 2.18 2.94
C VAL A 16 -6.60 1.49 1.82
N VAL A 17 -5.48 2.10 1.41
CA VAL A 17 -4.47 1.50 0.54
C VAL A 17 -3.26 1.05 1.37
N PHE A 18 -2.92 -0.23 1.30
CA PHE A 18 -1.72 -0.80 1.92
C PHE A 18 -0.65 -1.06 0.85
N MET A 19 0.53 -0.48 1.02
CA MET A 19 1.70 -0.75 0.17
C MET A 19 2.60 -1.79 0.84
N ALA A 20 2.63 -3.02 0.30
CA ALA A 20 3.44 -4.13 0.80
C ALA A 20 4.67 -4.33 -0.10
N TRP A 21 5.80 -3.76 0.31
CA TRP A 21 7.05 -3.84 -0.43
C TRP A 21 8.00 -4.89 0.16
N GLY A 22 8.09 -6.04 -0.50
CA GLY A 22 8.88 -7.19 -0.09
C GLY A 22 8.14 -8.17 0.83
N ALA A 23 8.65 -9.40 0.91
CA ALA A 23 7.99 -10.51 1.59
C ALA A 23 7.80 -10.29 3.11
N ALA A 24 8.68 -9.51 3.75
CA ALA A 24 8.54 -9.17 5.16
C ALA A 24 7.29 -8.32 5.41
N ALA A 25 7.07 -7.28 4.59
CA ALA A 25 5.90 -6.42 4.68
C ALA A 25 4.61 -7.20 4.39
N GLU A 26 4.62 -8.06 3.37
CA GLU A 26 3.49 -8.90 3.03
C GLU A 26 3.11 -9.88 4.16
N ARG A 27 4.11 -10.50 4.81
CA ARG A 27 3.87 -11.39 5.95
C ARG A 27 3.26 -10.67 7.14
N VAL A 28 3.74 -9.46 7.46
CA VAL A 28 3.17 -8.64 8.54
C VAL A 28 1.76 -8.19 8.16
N LEU A 29 1.53 -7.89 6.89
CA LEU A 29 0.24 -7.42 6.41
C LEU A 29 -0.83 -8.51 6.52
N GLY A 30 -0.54 -9.76 6.15
CA GLY A 30 -1.50 -10.87 6.22
C GLY A 30 -2.77 -10.62 5.39
N GLU A 31 -3.89 -11.19 5.82
CA GLU A 31 -5.18 -11.02 5.15
C GLU A 31 -5.74 -9.60 5.32
N ILE A 32 -6.29 -9.06 4.24
CA ILE A 32 -6.83 -7.70 4.16
C ILE A 32 -8.24 -7.78 3.56
N PRO A 33 -9.28 -7.21 4.20
CA PRO A 33 -10.63 -7.17 3.66
C PRO A 33 -10.71 -6.48 2.29
N GLU A 34 -11.60 -6.95 1.42
CA GLU A 34 -11.72 -6.48 0.02
C GLU A 34 -12.08 -5.01 -0.16
N ARG A 35 -12.64 -4.36 0.88
CA ARG A 35 -12.91 -2.91 0.92
C ARG A 35 -11.63 -2.05 0.93
N HIS A 36 -10.46 -2.68 0.95
CA HIS A 36 -9.14 -2.06 0.95
C HIS A 36 -8.35 -2.51 -0.26
N LEU A 37 -7.39 -1.70 -0.68
CA LEU A 37 -6.44 -2.08 -1.72
C LEU A 37 -5.13 -2.57 -1.09
N VAL A 38 -4.59 -3.67 -1.60
CA VAL A 38 -3.20 -4.08 -1.32
C VAL A 38 -2.36 -3.98 -2.59
N ILE A 39 -1.33 -3.14 -2.56
CA ILE A 39 -0.35 -3.00 -3.64
C ILE A 39 0.91 -3.75 -3.23
N ARG A 40 1.15 -4.90 -3.87
CA ARG A 40 2.34 -5.73 -3.65
C ARG A 40 3.40 -5.44 -4.69
N SER A 41 4.66 -5.38 -4.26
CA SER A 41 5.83 -5.41 -5.13
C SER A 41 7.06 -5.90 -4.37
N PRO A 42 8.16 -6.26 -5.05
CA PRO A 42 9.48 -6.33 -4.43
C PRO A 42 9.84 -5.05 -3.68
N HIS A 43 10.79 -5.17 -2.75
CA HIS A 43 11.27 -4.04 -1.96
C HIS A 43 12.01 -2.99 -2.84
N PRO A 44 11.91 -1.68 -2.57
CA PRO A 44 12.57 -0.62 -3.34
C PRO A 44 14.10 -0.59 -3.22
N SER A 45 14.69 -1.39 -2.31
CA SER A 45 16.15 -1.52 -2.22
C SER A 45 16.77 -1.84 -3.58
N PRO A 46 17.94 -1.27 -3.93
CA PRO A 46 18.64 -1.55 -5.18
C PRO A 46 18.83 -3.05 -5.46
N LEU A 47 18.98 -3.85 -4.39
CA LEU A 47 19.17 -5.30 -4.46
C LEU A 47 17.96 -6.04 -5.05
N SER A 48 16.76 -5.45 -5.01
CA SER A 48 15.50 -6.09 -5.43
C SER A 48 14.64 -5.24 -6.36
N ALA A 49 14.88 -3.94 -6.48
CA ALA A 49 13.98 -3.02 -7.16
C ALA A 49 13.76 -3.39 -8.65
N ARG A 50 14.83 -3.82 -9.32
CA ARG A 50 14.80 -4.25 -10.72
C ARG A 50 13.98 -5.52 -10.96
N ARG A 51 13.69 -6.30 -9.90
CA ARG A 51 12.90 -7.54 -9.99
C ARG A 51 11.38 -7.28 -9.97
N GLY A 52 10.94 -6.03 -10.03
CA GLY A 52 9.52 -5.68 -10.16
C GLY A 52 9.01 -4.56 -9.26
N PHE A 53 9.87 -3.87 -8.50
CA PHE A 53 9.45 -2.60 -7.88
C PHE A 53 9.29 -1.53 -8.96
N PHE A 54 10.31 -1.37 -9.82
CA PHE A 54 10.21 -0.52 -11.01
C PHE A 54 9.14 -1.10 -11.95
N GLY A 55 8.21 -0.26 -12.39
CA GLY A 55 7.05 -0.68 -13.19
C GLY A 55 5.82 -1.11 -12.39
N SER A 56 5.90 -1.27 -11.05
CA SER A 56 4.74 -1.66 -10.22
C SER A 56 3.67 -0.55 -10.06
N ARG A 57 4.04 0.69 -10.41
CA ARG A 57 3.19 1.90 -10.40
C ARG A 57 2.38 2.08 -9.10
N PRO A 58 3.00 1.99 -7.91
CA PRO A 58 2.25 1.90 -6.65
C PRO A 58 1.48 3.19 -6.36
N PHE A 59 2.06 4.35 -6.65
CA PHE A 59 1.46 5.65 -6.38
C PHE A 59 0.24 5.94 -7.27
N THR A 60 0.34 5.69 -8.57
CA THR A 60 -0.78 5.87 -9.50
C THR A 60 -1.92 4.91 -9.18
N ARG A 61 -1.62 3.66 -8.84
CA ARG A 61 -2.63 2.66 -8.44
C ARG A 61 -3.33 3.05 -7.14
N ALA A 62 -2.58 3.59 -6.16
CA ALA A 62 -3.17 4.09 -4.92
C ALA A 62 -4.14 5.23 -5.19
N ASN A 63 -3.72 6.25 -5.96
CA ASN A 63 -4.59 7.37 -6.30
C ASN A 63 -5.82 6.93 -7.10
N ALA A 64 -5.67 5.99 -8.05
CA ALA A 64 -6.81 5.47 -8.81
C ALA A 64 -7.87 4.83 -7.90
N PHE A 65 -7.45 4.06 -6.90
CA PHE A 65 -8.36 3.46 -5.94
C PHE A 65 -9.02 4.49 -5.02
N LEU A 66 -8.26 5.46 -4.51
CA LEU A 66 -8.80 6.53 -3.68
C LEU A 66 -9.85 7.35 -4.44
N VAL A 67 -9.54 7.74 -5.67
CA VAL A 67 -10.46 8.50 -6.54
C VAL A 67 -11.71 7.68 -6.87
N ALA A 68 -11.57 6.38 -7.18
CA ALA A 68 -12.71 5.50 -7.42
C ALA A 68 -13.62 5.36 -6.19
N GLY A 69 -13.05 5.48 -4.98
CA GLY A 69 -13.78 5.54 -3.71
C GLY A 69 -14.32 6.93 -3.33
N GLY A 70 -14.22 7.93 -4.21
CA GLY A 70 -14.64 9.31 -3.95
C GLY A 70 -13.68 10.14 -3.10
N GLY A 71 -12.49 9.62 -2.79
CA GLY A 71 -11.44 10.32 -2.07
C GLY A 71 -10.57 11.20 -2.96
N ALA A 72 -9.85 12.13 -2.34
CA ALA A 72 -8.85 12.94 -3.04
C ALA A 72 -7.57 12.12 -3.34
N PRO A 73 -6.92 12.33 -4.50
CA PRO A 73 -5.62 11.73 -4.76
C PRO A 73 -4.55 12.33 -3.85
N ILE A 74 -3.51 11.54 -3.56
CA ILE A 74 -2.33 12.02 -2.83
C ILE A 74 -1.38 12.69 -3.82
N ASP A 75 -0.91 13.89 -3.48
CA ASP A 75 0.18 14.56 -4.18
C ASP A 75 1.53 14.06 -3.63
N TRP A 76 2.12 13.09 -4.32
CA TRP A 76 3.36 12.42 -3.93
C TRP A 76 4.63 13.27 -4.16
N THR A 77 4.49 14.46 -4.75
CA THR A 77 5.62 15.35 -5.04
C THR A 77 5.84 16.41 -3.97
N ARG A 78 4.90 16.54 -3.02
CA ARG A 78 5.01 17.48 -1.92
C ARG A 78 6.10 17.06 -0.96
N VAL A 79 7.00 17.99 -0.72
CA VAL A 79 7.98 17.96 0.36
C VAL A 79 7.66 19.20 1.17
N GLU A 80 6.93 19.02 2.26
CA GLU A 80 6.77 20.06 3.29
C GLU A 80 7.99 20.04 4.22
#